data_AF-A0A9L0J775-F1
#
_entry.id   AF-A0A9L0J775-F1
#
_cell.length_a   1.000
_cell.length_b   1.000
_cell.length_c   1.000
_cell.angle_alpha   90.00
_cell.angle_beta   90.00
_cell.angle_gamma   90.00
#
_symmetry.space_group_name_H-M   'P 1'
#
loop_
_entity.id
_entity.type
_entity.pdbx_description
1 polymer ?
#
loop_
_entity_poly.entity_id
_entity_poly.type
_entity_poly.pdbx_seq_one_letter_code
_entity_poly.pdbx_strand_id
1 'polypeptide(L)'
;MRQHLESDVASAAGRGRVLSADRPPSLLSPPPPFSRRHSLTPALAVFPGAPAAEMPPPSLAMVSGQALPAFLLCSTLLVIKMYAVAVITGQVRLRKKAFANPEDALRHGGLQFHRDDQDVERCLRAHRNDMETIYPFLFLGFVYSFLGPDPFVAQMHFLVFFLGRMVHTVAYLGKLRAPTRSLAYTVAQLPCASMALQIIWEAARHL
;
A
#
# COMPACT_ATOMS: atom_id res chain seq x y z
N MET A 1 -43.87 -40.72 -7.12
CA MET A 1 -43.24 -41.45 -8.23
C MET A 1 -41.87 -40.81 -8.48
N ARG A 2 -40.85 -40.86 -7.60
CA ARG A 2 -40.26 -41.96 -6.81
C ARG A 2 -40.21 -43.27 -7.59
N GLN A 3 -38.97 -43.72 -7.84
CA GLN A 3 -38.50 -45.03 -8.31
C GLN A 3 -38.37 -45.20 -9.83
N HIS A 4 -37.10 -45.18 -10.27
CA HIS A 4 -36.45 -45.77 -11.45
C HIS A 4 -35.32 -44.79 -11.84
N LEU A 5 -34.04 -45.09 -11.76
CA LEU A 5 -33.37 -46.37 -11.69
C LEU A 5 -32.04 -46.14 -10.96
N GLU A 6 -31.91 -46.78 -9.81
CA GLU A 6 -30.63 -47.17 -9.25
C GLU A 6 -30.03 -48.23 -10.18
N SER A 7 -28.93 -47.93 -10.83
CA SER A 7 -27.95 -48.93 -11.25
C SER A 7 -26.65 -48.20 -11.54
N ASP A 8 -25.81 -48.10 -10.51
CA ASP A 8 -24.36 -48.29 -10.60
C ASP A 8 -23.80 -48.23 -9.18
N VAL A 9 -24.13 -49.29 -8.46
CA VAL A 9 -23.41 -49.73 -7.27
C VAL A 9 -22.12 -50.41 -7.72
N ALA A 10 -21.06 -50.13 -6.96
CA ALA A 10 -19.81 -50.88 -6.85
C ALA A 10 -18.69 -50.57 -7.85
N SER A 11 -17.68 -49.82 -7.38
CA SER A 11 -16.43 -50.45 -6.92
C SER A 11 -15.41 -49.38 -6.52
N ALA A 12 -15.15 -49.25 -5.21
CA ALA A 12 -13.82 -48.94 -4.65
C ALA A 12 -13.95 -48.79 -3.13
N ALA A 13 -14.18 -49.91 -2.47
CA ALA A 13 -13.99 -50.03 -1.03
C ALA A 13 -12.49 -50.12 -0.71
N GLY A 14 -12.02 -49.23 0.15
CA GLY A 14 -11.36 -49.69 1.36
C GLY A 14 -9.95 -49.21 1.68
N ARG A 15 -9.80 -48.93 3.00
CA ARG A 15 -8.60 -48.90 3.86
C ARG A 15 -7.92 -47.53 3.91
N GLY A 16 -8.03 -46.71 4.97
CA GLY A 16 -8.23 -46.98 6.39
C GLY A 16 -6.88 -46.98 7.11
N ARG A 17 -6.52 -45.88 7.79
CA ARG A 17 -5.49 -45.86 8.84
C ARG A 17 -5.71 -44.77 9.89
N VAL A 18 -6.29 -45.27 10.97
CA VAL A 18 -6.22 -44.93 12.41
C VAL A 18 -5.16 -43.92 12.86
N LEU A 19 -5.64 -42.93 13.63
CA LEU A 19 -4.93 -42.12 14.62
C LEU A 19 -4.61 -42.94 15.88
N SER A 20 -3.40 -42.82 16.43
CA SER A 20 -3.23 -42.85 17.89
C SER A 20 -1.88 -42.28 18.32
N ALA A 21 -1.93 -41.48 19.38
CA ALA A 21 -0.79 -40.92 20.12
C ALA A 21 -0.33 -41.89 21.22
N ASP A 22 0.97 -41.90 21.57
CA ASP A 22 1.47 -42.00 22.96
C ASP A 22 3.02 -41.87 23.08
N ARG A 23 3.43 -40.86 23.87
CA ARG A 23 4.59 -40.61 24.82
C ARG A 23 5.73 -41.66 25.07
N PRO A 24 6.83 -41.34 25.84
CA PRO A 24 7.94 -40.37 25.71
C PRO A 24 9.34 -41.01 26.07
N PRO A 25 10.33 -40.33 26.71
CA PRO A 25 11.71 -40.16 26.24
C PRO A 25 12.76 -41.16 26.77
N SER A 26 13.89 -41.30 26.04
CA SER A 26 15.04 -42.11 26.45
C SER A 26 16.25 -41.26 26.85
N LEU A 27 16.71 -41.52 28.07
CA LEU A 27 17.86 -41.03 28.83
C LEU A 27 19.18 -41.17 28.03
N LEU A 28 20.01 -40.13 27.95
CA LEU A 28 21.08 -39.76 28.89
C LEU A 28 22.14 -40.87 29.10
N SER A 29 23.25 -40.77 28.36
CA SER A 29 24.52 -41.45 28.66
C SER A 29 25.60 -40.39 28.89
N PRO A 30 26.43 -40.49 29.96
CA PRO A 30 27.39 -39.46 30.33
C PRO A 30 28.75 -39.64 29.64
N PRO A 31 29.46 -38.55 29.29
CA PRO A 31 30.91 -38.61 29.04
C PRO A 31 31.77 -38.29 30.29
N PRO A 32 33.03 -38.78 30.33
CA PRO A 32 33.95 -38.80 31.50
C PRO A 32 34.68 -37.45 31.77
N PRO A 33 35.53 -37.33 32.83
CA PRO A 33 35.72 -36.08 33.55
C PRO A 33 36.77 -35.13 32.97
N PHE A 34 36.60 -33.87 33.36
CA PHE A 34 37.51 -32.72 33.16
C PHE A 34 38.96 -33.04 33.54
N SER A 35 39.90 -32.71 32.65
CA SER A 35 41.29 -32.44 33.02
C SER A 35 41.75 -31.12 32.40
N ARG A 36 41.98 -30.16 33.29
CA ARG A 36 42.46 -28.80 33.03
C ARG A 36 43.94 -28.86 32.66
N ARG A 37 44.32 -28.37 31.47
CA ARG A 37 45.67 -27.83 31.22
C ARG A 37 45.60 -26.52 30.47
N HIS A 38 46.11 -25.49 31.12
CA HIS A 38 46.47 -24.20 30.55
C HIS A 38 47.67 -24.38 29.63
N SER A 39 47.61 -23.84 28.41
CA SER A 39 48.81 -23.47 27.65
C SER A 39 48.43 -22.52 26.51
N LEU A 40 48.67 -21.23 26.76
CA LEU A 40 49.34 -20.26 25.89
C LEU A 40 48.95 -20.25 24.39
N THR A 41 48.28 -19.17 23.97
CA THR A 41 48.39 -18.54 22.64
C THR A 41 49.87 -18.31 22.23
N PRO A 42 50.23 -18.01 20.95
CA PRO A 42 49.38 -17.61 19.81
C PRO A 42 49.75 -18.26 18.45
N ALA A 43 48.89 -18.12 17.44
CA ALA A 43 49.32 -17.81 16.06
C ALA A 43 48.09 -17.43 15.22
N LEU A 44 47.93 -16.12 15.01
CA LEU A 44 47.05 -15.52 14.03
C LEU A 44 47.46 -15.96 12.62
N ALA A 45 46.65 -16.77 11.96
CA ALA A 45 46.60 -16.83 10.51
C ALA A 45 45.42 -15.97 10.04
N VAL A 46 45.68 -14.67 9.86
CA VAL A 46 44.76 -13.74 9.20
C VAL A 46 44.81 -14.05 7.71
N PHE A 47 43.75 -14.65 7.18
CA PHE A 47 43.52 -14.69 5.74
C PHE A 47 43.09 -13.30 5.26
N PRO A 48 43.74 -12.72 4.24
CA PRO A 48 43.32 -11.44 3.68
C PRO A 48 42.21 -11.65 2.64
N GLY A 49 41.18 -10.82 2.71
CA GLY A 49 40.44 -10.36 1.53
C GLY A 49 39.39 -11.32 0.96
N ALA A 50 38.25 -11.41 1.64
CA ALA A 50 36.98 -11.46 0.92
C ALA A 50 36.36 -10.06 1.07
N PRO A 51 36.14 -9.29 -0.02
CA PRO A 51 35.31 -8.10 0.11
C PRO A 51 33.92 -8.58 0.50
N ALA A 52 33.48 -8.20 1.70
CA ALA A 52 32.07 -8.20 2.01
C ALA A 52 31.39 -7.45 0.87
N ALA A 53 30.48 -8.13 0.15
CA ALA A 53 29.58 -7.47 -0.76
C ALA A 53 28.75 -6.51 0.09
N GLU A 54 29.27 -5.29 0.24
CA GLU A 54 28.59 -4.16 0.80
C GLU A 54 27.39 -3.96 -0.12
N MET A 55 26.22 -4.42 0.33
CA MET A 55 24.99 -3.99 -0.32
C MET A 55 25.03 -2.48 -0.28
N PRO A 56 25.03 -1.78 -1.43
CA PRO A 56 24.94 -0.34 -1.39
C PRO A 56 23.69 -0.02 -0.58
N PRO A 57 23.77 0.89 0.41
CA PRO A 57 22.56 1.36 1.07
C PRO A 57 21.59 1.78 -0.04
N PRO A 58 20.27 1.47 0.05
CA PRO A 58 19.33 1.84 -0.99
C PRO A 58 19.52 3.33 -1.26
N SER A 59 20.06 3.65 -2.43
CA SER A 59 20.61 4.96 -2.79
C SER A 59 19.48 5.94 -3.12
N LEU A 60 18.57 6.07 -2.16
CA LEU A 60 17.86 7.31 -1.82
C LEU A 60 18.74 8.20 -0.92
N ALA A 61 20.05 7.95 -0.88
CA ALA A 61 21.06 8.88 -0.39
C ALA A 61 21.14 10.08 -1.35
N MET A 62 20.11 10.91 -1.25
CA MET A 62 20.02 12.33 -1.55
C MET A 62 21.07 12.85 -2.54
N VAL A 63 20.68 12.92 -3.81
CA VAL A 63 21.18 14.00 -4.65
C VAL A 63 20.67 15.30 -4.03
N SER A 64 21.51 15.92 -3.21
CA SER A 64 21.32 17.23 -2.60
C SER A 64 21.05 18.24 -3.70
N GLY A 65 19.77 18.48 -4.01
CA GLY A 65 19.34 19.38 -5.08
C GLY A 65 18.33 18.81 -6.09
N GLN A 66 17.89 17.55 -5.97
CA GLN A 66 16.86 17.02 -6.89
C GLN A 66 15.46 17.10 -6.27
N ALA A 67 14.52 17.68 -7.02
CA ALA A 67 13.09 17.71 -6.69
C ALA A 67 12.45 16.31 -6.76
N LEU A 68 13.04 15.40 -7.55
CA LEU A 68 12.46 14.10 -7.88
C LEU A 68 12.24 13.18 -6.67
N PRO A 69 13.17 12.99 -5.71
CA PRO A 69 12.90 12.15 -4.53
C PRO A 69 11.73 12.66 -3.68
N ALA A 70 11.61 13.98 -3.51
CA ALA A 70 10.49 14.59 -2.77
C ALA A 70 9.16 14.36 -3.50
N PHE A 71 9.16 14.50 -4.82
CA PHE A 71 8.01 14.18 -5.66
C PHE A 71 7.61 12.70 -5.52
N LEU A 72 8.56 11.77 -5.67
CA LEU A 72 8.31 10.33 -5.61
C LEU A 72 7.75 9.90 -4.24
N LEU A 73 8.27 10.47 -3.16
CA LEU A 73 7.75 10.23 -1.81
C LEU A 73 6.30 10.71 -1.68
N CYS A 74 6.03 11.98 -2.00
CA CYS A 74 4.69 12.56 -1.87
C CYS A 74 3.67 11.85 -2.76
N SER A 75 4.02 11.57 -4.02
CA SER A 75 3.17 10.88 -4.99
C SER A 75 2.86 9.44 -4.58
N THR A 76 3.86 8.68 -4.11
CA THR A 76 3.64 7.31 -3.63
C THR A 76 2.71 7.29 -2.42
N LEU A 77 2.90 8.20 -1.47
CA LEU A 77 2.01 8.31 -0.30
C LEU A 77 0.57 8.69 -0.70
N LEU A 78 0.39 9.51 -1.73
CA LEU A 78 -0.92 9.84 -2.28
C LEU A 78 -1.62 8.64 -2.93
N VAL A 79 -0.88 7.83 -3.68
CA VAL A 79 -1.40 6.58 -4.27
C VAL A 79 -1.78 5.59 -3.17
N ILE A 80 -0.94 5.42 -2.15
CA ILE A 80 -1.25 4.59 -0.98
C ILE A 80 -2.54 5.08 -0.29
N LYS A 81 -2.72 6.40 -0.15
CA LYS A 81 -3.96 6.97 0.38
C LYS A 81 -5.18 6.62 -0.49
N MET A 82 -5.06 6.65 -1.82
CA MET A 82 -6.17 6.25 -2.71
C MET A 82 -6.55 4.77 -2.48
N TYR A 83 -5.56 3.89 -2.32
CA TYR A 83 -5.82 2.50 -1.94
C TYR A 83 -6.51 2.39 -0.57
N ALA A 84 -6.09 3.20 0.42
CA ALA A 84 -6.77 3.24 1.71
C ALA A 84 -8.25 3.66 1.57
N VAL A 85 -8.57 4.66 0.74
CA VAL A 85 -9.96 5.06 0.46
C VAL A 85 -10.74 3.93 -0.23
N ALA A 86 -10.12 3.18 -1.14
CA ALA A 86 -10.73 2.02 -1.78
C ALA A 86 -11.10 0.93 -0.76
N VAL A 87 -10.16 0.60 0.15
CA VAL A 87 -10.38 -0.35 1.25
C VAL A 87 -11.48 0.13 2.18
N ILE A 88 -11.47 1.40 2.58
CA ILE A 88 -12.53 2.00 3.41
C ILE A 88 -13.89 1.86 2.71
N THR A 89 -13.96 2.13 1.40
CA THR A 89 -15.20 1.97 0.63
C THR A 89 -15.74 0.54 0.72
N GLY A 90 -14.88 -0.47 0.53
CA GLY A 90 -15.25 -1.88 0.67
C GLY A 90 -15.74 -2.24 2.08
N GLN A 91 -15.05 -1.76 3.11
CA GLN A 91 -15.46 -1.98 4.51
C GLN A 91 -16.81 -1.31 4.82
N VAL A 92 -17.08 -0.11 4.30
CA VAL A 92 -18.37 0.57 4.47
C VAL A 92 -19.48 -0.22 3.78
N ARG A 93 -19.26 -0.75 2.57
CA ARG A 93 -20.23 -1.62 1.87
C ARG A 93 -20.60 -2.85 2.69
N LEU A 94 -19.60 -3.53 3.26
CA LEU A 94 -19.80 -4.69 4.13
C LEU A 94 -20.55 -4.32 5.41
N ARG A 95 -20.14 -3.26 6.10
CA ARG A 95 -20.74 -2.81 7.37
C ARG A 95 -22.19 -2.35 7.20
N LYS A 96 -22.49 -1.67 6.09
CA LYS A 96 -23.82 -1.12 5.79
C LYS A 96 -24.73 -2.09 5.02
N LYS A 97 -24.17 -3.22 4.56
CA LYS A 97 -24.80 -4.14 3.61
C LYS A 97 -25.45 -3.38 2.44
N ALA A 98 -24.59 -2.68 1.71
CA ALA A 98 -24.95 -1.86 0.56
C ALA A 98 -23.99 -2.16 -0.59
N PHE A 99 -24.40 -3.10 -1.44
CA PHE A 99 -23.60 -3.63 -2.53
C PHE A 99 -24.10 -3.09 -3.87
N ALA A 100 -23.16 -2.83 -4.78
CA ALA A 100 -23.47 -2.31 -6.11
C ALA A 100 -23.90 -3.40 -7.08
N ASN A 101 -23.52 -4.65 -6.84
CA ASN A 101 -23.85 -5.77 -7.71
C ASN A 101 -24.80 -6.76 -7.00
N PRO A 102 -25.77 -7.36 -7.71
CA PRO A 102 -26.74 -8.28 -7.13
C PRO A 102 -26.10 -9.57 -6.60
N GLU A 103 -25.04 -10.08 -7.22
CA GLU A 103 -24.30 -11.27 -6.79
C GLU A 103 -23.61 -11.08 -5.44
N ASP A 104 -23.05 -9.88 -5.19
CA ASP A 104 -22.45 -9.51 -3.91
C ASP A 104 -23.53 -9.44 -2.82
N ALA A 105 -24.69 -8.85 -3.14
CA ALA A 105 -25.83 -8.77 -2.25
C ALA A 105 -26.35 -10.17 -1.84
N LEU A 106 -26.49 -11.08 -2.82
CA LEU A 106 -26.87 -12.47 -2.59
C LEU A 106 -25.85 -13.20 -1.71
N ARG A 107 -24.55 -13.02 -1.97
CA ARG A 107 -23.47 -13.62 -1.17
C ARG A 107 -23.49 -13.17 0.29
N HIS A 108 -23.94 -11.94 0.54
CA HIS A 108 -23.91 -11.28 1.85
C HIS A 108 -25.29 -11.14 2.53
N GLY A 109 -26.31 -11.86 2.04
CA GLY A 109 -27.55 -12.13 2.77
C GLY A 109 -28.87 -11.92 2.00
N GLY A 110 -28.85 -11.35 0.80
CA GLY A 110 -30.04 -11.25 -0.07
C GLY A 110 -30.10 -10.00 -0.96
N LEU A 111 -30.94 -10.04 -1.99
CA LEU A 111 -31.10 -8.97 -3.00
C LEU A 111 -31.52 -7.62 -2.41
N GLN A 112 -32.15 -7.59 -1.23
CA GLN A 112 -32.47 -6.34 -0.53
C GLN A 112 -31.23 -5.51 -0.16
N PHE A 113 -30.03 -6.09 -0.20
CA PHE A 113 -28.75 -5.39 0.02
C PHE A 113 -28.11 -4.87 -1.28
N HIS A 114 -28.71 -5.14 -2.45
CA HIS A 114 -28.38 -4.45 -3.70
C HIS A 114 -29.07 -3.08 -3.67
N ARG A 115 -28.38 -2.11 -3.09
CA ARG A 115 -28.91 -0.78 -2.78
C ARG A 115 -27.79 0.22 -2.61
N ASP A 116 -28.13 1.48 -2.79
CA ASP A 116 -27.24 2.60 -2.50
C ASP A 116 -27.24 2.95 -1.01
N ASP A 117 -26.12 3.54 -0.57
CA ASP A 117 -25.93 4.06 0.78
C ASP A 117 -25.12 5.36 0.71
N GLN A 118 -25.57 6.37 1.46
CA GLN A 118 -24.98 7.72 1.42
C GLN A 118 -23.51 7.75 1.86
N ASP A 119 -23.09 6.87 2.77
CA ASP A 119 -21.70 6.78 3.22
C ASP A 119 -20.82 6.09 2.15
N VAL A 120 -21.36 5.07 1.46
CA VAL A 120 -20.68 4.43 0.32
C VAL A 120 -20.48 5.44 -0.81
N GLU A 121 -21.53 6.15 -1.22
CA GLU A 121 -21.42 7.18 -2.26
C GLU A 121 -20.45 8.30 -1.87
N ARG A 122 -20.38 8.65 -0.59
CA ARG A 122 -19.42 9.64 -0.08
C ARG A 122 -17.99 9.16 -0.26
N CYS A 123 -17.72 7.90 0.02
CA CYS A 123 -16.39 7.32 -0.22
C CYS A 123 -16.05 7.32 -1.72
N LEU A 124 -17.02 6.97 -2.58
CA LEU A 124 -16.85 7.01 -4.04
C LEU A 124 -16.58 8.43 -4.54
N ARG A 125 -17.30 9.45 -4.05
CA ARG A 125 -17.04 10.85 -4.42
C ARG A 125 -15.67 11.33 -3.94
N ALA A 126 -15.22 10.92 -2.75
CA ALA A 126 -13.88 11.22 -2.27
C ALA A 126 -12.81 10.60 -3.18
N HIS A 127 -12.96 9.32 -3.51
CA HIS A 127 -12.04 8.60 -4.39
C HIS A 127 -12.06 9.18 -5.82
N ARG A 128 -13.23 9.53 -6.36
CA ARG A 128 -13.34 10.20 -7.66
C ARG A 128 -12.60 11.54 -7.68
N ASN A 129 -12.77 12.36 -6.64
CA ASN A 129 -12.05 13.62 -6.56
C ASN A 129 -10.53 13.42 -6.44
N ASP A 130 -10.09 12.33 -5.78
CA ASP A 130 -8.68 11.95 -5.81
C ASP A 130 -8.21 11.62 -7.23
N MET A 131 -8.95 10.85 -8.01
CA MET A 131 -8.60 10.59 -9.41
C MET A 131 -8.50 11.89 -10.23
N GLU A 132 -9.46 12.80 -10.06
CA GLU A 132 -9.52 14.07 -10.78
C GLU A 132 -8.37 15.05 -10.43
N THR A 133 -7.65 14.83 -9.31
CA THR A 133 -6.62 15.77 -8.84
C THR A 133 -5.24 15.14 -8.70
N ILE A 134 -5.15 13.93 -8.15
CA ILE A 134 -3.89 13.22 -7.95
C ILE A 134 -3.33 12.77 -9.29
N TYR A 135 -4.14 12.25 -10.23
CA TYR A 135 -3.61 11.81 -11.53
C TYR A 135 -2.98 12.95 -12.34
N PRO A 136 -3.60 14.14 -12.47
CA PRO A 136 -2.93 15.29 -13.05
C PRO A 136 -1.66 15.69 -12.29
N PHE A 137 -1.66 15.66 -10.95
CA PHE A 137 -0.47 15.95 -10.15
C PHE A 137 0.68 14.97 -10.40
N LEU A 138 0.39 13.67 -10.56
CA LEU A 138 1.41 12.66 -10.90
C LEU A 138 2.12 13.03 -12.21
N PHE A 139 1.35 13.46 -13.22
CA PHE A 139 1.93 13.90 -14.48
C PHE A 139 2.70 15.22 -14.34
N LEU A 140 2.05 16.26 -13.80
CA LEU A 140 2.62 17.61 -13.70
C LEU A 140 3.87 17.62 -12.80
N GLY A 141 3.81 16.98 -11.63
CA GLY A 141 4.92 16.93 -10.69
C GLY A 141 6.11 16.13 -11.22
N PHE A 142 5.86 15.08 -12.01
CA PHE A 142 6.92 14.32 -12.67
C PHE A 142 7.64 15.18 -13.69
N VAL A 143 6.91 15.79 -14.64
CA VAL A 143 7.50 16.68 -15.65
C VAL A 143 8.22 17.85 -15.00
N TYR A 144 7.57 18.53 -14.05
CA TYR A 144 8.14 19.67 -13.31
C TYR A 144 9.46 19.32 -12.60
N SER A 145 9.63 18.08 -12.13
CA SER A 145 10.88 17.65 -11.49
C SER A 145 12.09 17.67 -12.45
N PHE A 146 11.88 17.66 -13.77
CA PHE A 146 12.93 17.72 -14.79
C PHE A 146 13.15 19.12 -15.38
N LEU A 147 12.34 20.12 -15.00
CA LEU A 147 12.50 21.51 -15.45
C LEU A 147 13.68 22.23 -14.76
N GLY A 148 14.42 21.55 -13.88
CA GLY A 148 15.44 22.15 -13.03
C GLY A 148 14.90 23.22 -12.06
N PRO A 149 13.75 23.00 -11.38
CA PRO A 149 13.21 23.98 -10.45
C PRO A 149 14.11 24.13 -9.22
N ASP A 150 13.97 25.26 -8.53
CA ASP A 150 14.57 25.41 -7.20
C ASP A 150 14.08 24.27 -6.26
N PRO A 151 14.98 23.54 -5.58
CA PRO A 151 14.61 22.37 -4.79
C PRO A 151 13.66 22.69 -3.64
N PHE A 152 13.82 23.84 -2.98
CA PHE A 152 12.97 24.25 -1.87
C PHE A 152 11.56 24.59 -2.39
N VAL A 153 11.47 25.36 -3.48
CA VAL A 153 10.19 25.67 -4.12
C VAL A 153 9.47 24.40 -4.56
N ALA A 154 10.18 23.45 -5.18
CA ALA A 154 9.58 22.18 -5.60
C ALA A 154 9.07 21.36 -4.41
N GLN A 155 9.85 21.25 -3.33
CA GLN A 155 9.41 20.60 -2.10
C GLN A 155 8.14 21.23 -1.53
N MET A 156 8.05 22.58 -1.52
CA MET A 156 6.85 23.28 -1.07
C MET A 156 5.63 22.97 -1.96
N HIS A 157 5.78 22.91 -3.29
CA HIS A 157 4.69 22.54 -4.19
C HIS A 157 4.15 21.14 -3.87
N PHE A 158 5.03 20.16 -3.72
CA PHE A 158 4.65 18.78 -3.45
C PHE A 158 4.04 18.61 -2.05
N LEU A 159 4.61 19.29 -1.04
CA LEU A 159 4.15 19.22 0.34
C LEU A 159 2.78 19.90 0.52
N VAL A 160 2.56 21.08 -0.07
CA VAL A 160 1.27 21.77 -0.04
C VAL A 160 0.20 20.92 -0.72
N PHE A 161 0.50 20.33 -1.89
CA PHE A 161 -0.41 19.42 -2.56
C PHE A 161 -0.73 18.21 -1.67
N PHE A 162 0.30 17.53 -1.17
CA PHE A 162 0.17 16.35 -0.32
C PHE A 162 -0.72 16.62 0.90
N LEU A 163 -0.39 17.65 1.71
CA LEU A 163 -1.14 18.00 2.91
C LEU A 163 -2.56 18.43 2.59
N GLY A 164 -2.75 19.25 1.54
CA GLY A 164 -4.08 19.65 1.07
C GLY A 164 -4.95 18.44 0.72
N ARG A 165 -4.39 17.42 0.04
CA ARG A 165 -5.11 16.18 -0.27
C ARG A 165 -5.38 15.29 0.95
N MET A 166 -4.49 15.26 1.95
CA MET A 166 -4.75 14.57 3.22
C MET A 166 -5.94 15.21 3.93
N VAL A 167 -5.88 16.54 4.14
CA VAL A 167 -6.94 17.31 4.79
C VAL A 167 -8.25 17.19 4.01
N HIS A 168 -8.21 17.26 2.68
CA HIS A 168 -9.40 17.07 1.84
C HIS A 168 -10.07 15.71 2.10
N THR A 169 -9.28 14.63 2.12
CA THR A 169 -9.80 13.27 2.34
C THR A 169 -10.41 13.13 3.74
N VAL A 170 -9.70 13.60 4.78
CA VAL A 170 -10.19 13.60 6.16
C VAL A 170 -11.47 14.43 6.29
N ALA A 171 -11.52 15.61 5.68
CA ALA A 171 -12.71 16.46 5.69
C ALA A 171 -13.90 15.80 4.97
N TYR A 172 -13.65 15.09 3.87
CA TYR A 172 -14.68 14.42 3.10
C TYR A 172 -15.30 13.26 3.87
N LEU A 173 -14.46 12.33 4.36
CA LEU A 173 -14.90 11.11 5.04
C LEU A 173 -15.38 11.40 6.47
N GLY A 174 -14.72 12.34 7.17
CA GLY A 174 -15.08 12.79 8.51
C GLY A 174 -16.28 13.73 8.58
N LYS A 175 -16.92 14.05 7.44
CA LYS A 175 -18.10 14.94 7.36
C LYS A 175 -17.88 16.29 8.05
N LEU A 176 -16.67 16.84 7.94
CA LEU A 176 -16.34 18.13 8.57
C LEU A 176 -17.21 19.26 7.99
N ARG A 177 -17.46 20.28 8.81
CA ARG A 177 -18.27 21.44 8.43
C ARG A 177 -17.63 22.18 7.25
N ALA A 178 -18.46 22.67 6.34
CA ALA A 178 -18.00 23.60 5.31
C ALA A 178 -17.41 24.87 5.98
N PRO A 179 -16.35 25.47 5.41
CA PRO A 179 -15.80 25.25 4.07
C PRO A 179 -14.53 24.37 4.01
N THR A 180 -14.17 23.65 5.07
CA THR A 180 -12.86 22.97 5.21
C THR A 180 -12.47 22.13 3.99
N ARG A 181 -13.39 21.30 3.46
CA ARG A 181 -13.15 20.49 2.28
C ARG A 181 -12.84 21.35 1.04
N SER A 182 -13.66 22.35 0.76
CA SER A 182 -13.50 23.20 -0.42
C SER A 182 -12.23 24.04 -0.36
N LEU A 183 -11.86 24.51 0.84
CA LEU A 183 -10.62 25.23 1.05
C LEU A 183 -9.40 24.33 0.84
N ALA A 184 -9.40 23.12 1.42
CA ALA A 184 -8.32 22.15 1.23
C ALA A 184 -8.14 21.75 -0.25
N TYR A 185 -9.25 21.57 -0.98
CA TYR A 185 -9.21 21.38 -2.43
C TYR A 185 -8.54 22.56 -3.14
N THR A 186 -9.00 23.78 -2.87
CA THR A 186 -8.50 24.98 -3.55
C THR A 186 -7.02 25.19 -3.29
N VAL A 187 -6.56 25.07 -2.04
CA VAL A 187 -5.15 25.19 -1.66
C VAL A 187 -4.30 24.13 -2.35
N ALA A 188 -4.77 22.88 -2.44
CA ALA A 188 -4.06 21.83 -3.16
C ALA A 188 -3.94 22.11 -4.66
N GLN A 189 -4.92 22.77 -5.29
CA GLN A 189 -4.85 23.08 -6.72
C GLN A 189 -3.84 24.18 -7.06
N LEU A 190 -3.44 25.04 -6.12
CA LEU A 190 -2.51 26.15 -6.38
C LEU A 190 -1.14 25.65 -6.89
N PRO A 191 -0.47 24.67 -6.24
CA PRO A 191 0.74 24.06 -6.80
C PRO A 191 0.54 23.45 -8.20
N CYS A 192 -0.59 22.80 -8.46
CA CYS A 192 -0.86 22.20 -9.77
C CYS A 192 -0.97 23.26 -10.87
N ALA A 193 -1.70 24.35 -10.61
CA ALA A 193 -1.81 25.45 -11.56
C ALA A 193 -0.44 26.11 -11.81
N SER A 194 0.35 26.32 -10.76
CA SER A 194 1.72 26.85 -10.86
C SER A 194 2.61 25.96 -11.74
N MET A 195 2.67 24.65 -11.47
CA MET A 195 3.47 23.72 -12.26
C MET A 195 3.01 23.67 -13.73
N ALA A 196 1.69 23.66 -13.97
CA ALA A 196 1.16 23.64 -15.33
C ALA A 196 1.56 24.89 -16.13
N LEU A 197 1.49 26.08 -15.54
CA LEU A 197 1.92 27.32 -16.18
C LEU A 197 3.42 27.32 -16.49
N GLN A 198 4.25 26.84 -15.57
CA GLN A 198 5.69 26.72 -15.79
C GLN A 198 6.00 25.72 -16.91
N ILE A 199 5.32 24.57 -16.94
CA ILE A 199 5.49 23.59 -18.03
C ILE A 199 5.07 24.18 -19.38
N ILE A 200 3.95 24.91 -19.44
CA ILE A 200 3.50 25.57 -20.68
C ILE A 200 4.53 26.59 -21.15
N TRP A 201 5.03 27.44 -20.25
CA TRP A 201 6.05 28.44 -20.57
C TRP A 201 7.32 27.79 -21.11
N GLU A 202 7.81 26.76 -20.42
CA GLU A 202 9.01 26.02 -20.80
C GLU A 202 8.82 25.27 -22.12
N ALA A 203 7.65 24.70 -22.40
CA ALA A 203 7.38 24.07 -23.68
C ALA A 203 7.30 25.12 -24.81
N ALA A 204 6.59 26.22 -24.59
CA ALA A 204 6.38 27.26 -25.60
C ALA A 204 7.67 27.96 -26.03
N ARG A 205 8.64 28.16 -25.12
CA ARG A 205 9.93 28.80 -25.46
C ARG A 205 10.87 27.93 -26.30
N HIS A 206 10.56 26.64 -26.48
CA HIS A 206 11.35 25.71 -27.30
C HIS A 206 10.64 25.29 -28.60
N LEU A 207 9.46 25.85 -28.88
CA LEU A 207 8.78 25.76 -30.18
C LEU A 207 9.19 26.95 -31.05
#